data_AF-A0A1F9JZV6-F1
#
_entry.id   AF-A0A1F9JZV6-F1
#
_cell.length_a   1.000
_cell.length_b   1.000
_cell.length_c   1.000
_cell.angle_alpha   90.00
_cell.angle_beta   90.00
_cell.angle_gamma   90.00
#
_symmetry.space_group_name_H-M   'P 1'
#
loop_
_entity.id
_entity.type
_entity.pdbx_description
1 polymer ?
#
loop_
_entity_poly.entity_id
_entity_poly.type
_entity_poly.pdbx_seq_one_letter_code
_entity_poly.pdbx_strand_id
1 'polypeptide(L)'
;MKTSRRELFQVYRRLYRHYGDLNWWPGESPLEVSVGAILTQNTAWTNVEKAVRSLKEARSLSVKSLSRLSRRRLARLIKAAGYFNVKAKRLKNFIAFLQGRYGGSLTKMFHQETNRLRAELLAVNGTGPETADSILLYAGAKPVFVIDAYTKRILSRHGLLRTEKSYDEFQQLFMRYLPLDAPLYNQYHAMLVNTGKDFCRKRPLCDSCPLNGWRGVPPLKAT
;
A
#
# COMPACT_ATOMS: atom_id res chain seq x y z
N MET A 1 25.23 -12.34 -1.33
CA MET A 1 24.31 -13.49 -1.44
C MET A 1 23.12 -13.07 -2.29
N LYS A 2 22.83 -13.75 -3.42
CA LYS A 2 21.79 -13.31 -4.37
C LYS A 2 20.44 -13.89 -3.97
N THR A 3 19.47 -13.04 -3.65
CA THR A 3 18.08 -13.43 -3.42
C THR A 3 17.49 -14.06 -4.69
N SER A 4 16.69 -15.11 -4.52
CA SER A 4 16.13 -15.94 -5.57
C SER A 4 14.60 -16.06 -5.46
N ARG A 5 13.95 -16.41 -6.57
CA ARG A 5 12.52 -16.77 -6.62
C ARG A 5 12.14 -17.80 -5.55
N ARG A 6 13.01 -18.78 -5.30
CA ARG A 6 12.80 -19.82 -4.28
C ARG A 6 12.66 -19.23 -2.88
N GLU A 7 13.50 -18.27 -2.50
CA GLU A 7 13.47 -17.64 -1.17
C GLU A 7 12.20 -16.81 -0.97
N LEU A 8 11.79 -16.01 -1.97
CA LEU A 8 10.55 -15.23 -1.88
C LEU A 8 9.32 -16.14 -1.73
N PHE A 9 9.26 -17.26 -2.46
CA PHE A 9 8.17 -18.23 -2.31
C PHE A 9 8.21 -19.02 -1.00
N GLN A 10 9.38 -19.17 -0.36
CA GLN A 10 9.46 -19.78 0.98
C GLN A 10 8.87 -18.85 2.04
N VAL A 11 9.22 -17.56 1.99
CA VAL A 11 8.62 -16.54 2.86
C VAL A 11 7.12 -16.49 2.64
N TYR A 12 6.66 -16.38 1.39
CA TYR A 12 5.24 -16.40 1.05
C TYR A 12 4.51 -17.62 1.65
N ARG A 13 5.03 -18.84 1.45
CA ARG A 13 4.40 -20.07 1.95
C ARG A 13 4.35 -20.15 3.47
N ARG A 14 5.39 -19.68 4.17
CA ARG A 14 5.40 -19.63 5.64
C ARG A 14 4.34 -18.67 6.17
N LEU A 15 4.24 -17.48 5.56
CA LEU A 15 3.23 -16.50 5.93
C LEU A 15 1.81 -17.00 5.59
N TYR A 16 1.62 -17.59 4.42
CA TYR A 16 0.32 -18.11 4.00
C TYR A 16 -0.18 -19.25 4.89
N ARG A 17 0.72 -20.12 5.35
CA ARG A 17 0.37 -21.17 6.32
C ARG A 17 -0.15 -20.58 7.65
N HIS A 18 0.33 -19.41 8.04
CA HIS A 18 -0.07 -18.76 9.29
C HIS A 18 -1.35 -17.93 9.14
N TYR A 19 -1.42 -17.11 8.10
CA TYR A 19 -2.51 -16.13 7.91
C TYR A 19 -3.67 -16.63 7.06
N GLY A 20 -3.45 -17.63 6.20
CA GLY A 20 -4.41 -18.00 5.15
C GLY A 20 -4.61 -16.87 4.14
N ASP A 21 -5.79 -16.84 3.51
CA ASP A 21 -6.23 -15.72 2.67
C ASP A 21 -6.79 -14.59 3.55
N LEU A 22 -6.24 -13.39 3.37
CA LEU A 22 -6.61 -12.22 4.18
C LEU A 22 -7.75 -11.42 3.55
N ASN A 23 -8.16 -11.72 2.32
CA ASN A 23 -9.15 -10.94 1.56
C ASN A 23 -8.84 -9.43 1.59
N TRP A 24 -7.56 -9.09 1.42
CA TRP A 24 -7.06 -7.71 1.49
C TRP A 24 -7.38 -6.95 0.20
N TRP A 25 -7.73 -5.66 0.19
CA TRP A 25 -7.85 -4.63 1.25
C TRP A 25 -9.34 -4.31 1.46
N PRO A 26 -9.84 -4.03 2.68
CA PRO A 26 -11.20 -3.51 2.87
C PRO A 26 -11.47 -2.20 2.11
N GLY A 27 -12.25 -2.29 1.03
CA GLY A 27 -12.81 -1.17 0.27
C GLY A 27 -13.91 -1.64 -0.69
N GLU A 28 -14.97 -0.83 -0.87
CA GLU A 28 -16.15 -1.23 -1.65
C GLU A 28 -16.04 -0.81 -3.13
N SER A 29 -15.08 0.06 -3.47
CA SER A 29 -14.90 0.54 -4.83
C SER A 29 -13.46 0.98 -5.11
N PRO A 30 -13.02 1.02 -6.39
CA PRO A 30 -11.69 1.52 -6.73
C PRO A 30 -11.45 2.98 -6.30
N LEU A 31 -12.51 3.80 -6.23
CA LEU A 31 -12.41 5.18 -5.72
C LEU A 31 -12.10 5.18 -4.22
N GLU A 32 -12.83 4.38 -3.46
CA GLU A 32 -12.63 4.25 -2.02
C GLU A 32 -11.22 3.78 -1.70
N VAL A 33 -10.74 2.74 -2.38
CA VAL A 33 -9.38 2.22 -2.22
C VAL A 33 -8.34 3.30 -2.57
N SER A 34 -8.56 4.05 -3.66
CA SER A 34 -7.64 5.14 -4.04
C SER A 34 -7.59 6.26 -3.00
N VAL A 35 -8.75 6.64 -2.45
CA VAL A 35 -8.85 7.61 -1.35
C VAL A 35 -8.17 7.06 -0.09
N GLY A 36 -8.40 5.80 0.25
CA GLY A 36 -7.78 5.10 1.37
C GLY A 36 -6.25 5.08 1.28
N ALA A 37 -5.69 4.77 0.11
CA ALA A 37 -4.25 4.79 -0.14
C ALA A 37 -3.64 6.18 0.12
N ILE A 38 -4.29 7.25 -0.35
CA ILE A 38 -3.83 8.63 -0.11
C ILE A 38 -3.94 8.99 1.38
N LEU A 39 -5.02 8.57 2.04
CA LEU A 39 -5.26 8.86 3.45
C LEU A 39 -4.38 8.05 4.41
N THR A 40 -3.84 6.91 3.99
CA THR A 40 -2.99 6.03 4.82
C THR A 40 -1.60 6.61 5.08
N GLN A 41 -1.15 7.57 4.28
CA GLN A 41 0.16 8.21 4.46
C GLN A 41 0.33 8.74 5.89
N ASN A 42 1.29 8.19 6.64
CA ASN A 42 1.57 8.49 8.06
C ASN A 42 0.34 8.38 8.98
N THR A 43 -0.54 7.39 8.77
CA THR A 43 -1.78 7.26 9.55
C THR A 43 -2.21 5.82 9.70
N ALA A 44 -2.65 5.46 10.91
CA ALA A 44 -3.20 4.14 11.18
C ALA A 44 -4.50 3.91 10.39
N TRP A 45 -4.66 2.71 9.84
CA TRP A 45 -5.83 2.36 9.02
C TRP A 45 -7.17 2.62 9.74
N THR A 46 -7.26 2.37 11.05
CA THR A 46 -8.47 2.65 11.85
C THR A 46 -8.92 4.12 11.81
N ASN A 47 -7.99 5.05 11.63
CA ASN A 47 -8.30 6.47 11.45
C ASN A 47 -8.67 6.82 10.00
N VAL A 48 -8.11 6.09 9.03
CA VAL A 48 -8.50 6.18 7.62
C VAL A 48 -9.95 5.71 7.44
N GLU A 49 -10.32 4.58 8.05
CA GLU A 49 -11.70 4.06 8.03
C GLU A 49 -12.71 5.08 8.56
N LYS A 50 -12.39 5.76 9.67
CA LYS A 50 -13.23 6.84 10.21
C LYS A 50 -13.38 7.99 9.22
N ALA A 51 -12.29 8.39 8.55
CA ALA A 51 -12.33 9.46 7.55
C ALA A 51 -13.12 9.06 6.30
N VAL A 52 -12.95 7.83 5.79
CA VAL A 52 -13.71 7.30 4.65
C VAL A 52 -15.20 7.20 5.00
N ARG A 53 -15.52 6.70 6.19
CA ARG A 53 -16.90 6.66 6.71
C ARG A 53 -17.53 8.05 6.77
N SER A 54 -16.82 9.04 7.28
CA SER A 54 -17.29 10.42 7.31
C SER A 54 -17.56 10.97 5.89
N LEU A 55 -16.72 10.63 4.90
CA LEU A 55 -16.98 10.97 3.50
C LEU A 55 -18.25 10.28 2.95
N LYS A 56 -18.48 9.01 3.30
CA LYS A 56 -19.67 8.25 2.88
C LYS A 56 -20.94 8.82 3.50
N GLU A 57 -20.95 9.05 4.82
CA GLU A 57 -22.07 9.65 5.55
C GLU A 57 -22.43 11.03 5.00
N ALA A 58 -21.43 11.82 4.63
CA ALA A 58 -21.62 13.12 3.97
C ALA A 58 -21.95 13.03 2.47
N ARG A 59 -22.21 11.83 1.93
CA ARG A 59 -22.46 11.55 0.49
C ARG A 59 -21.43 12.20 -0.44
N SER A 60 -20.19 12.22 0.04
CA SER A 60 -19.08 12.99 -0.53
C SER A 60 -18.02 12.10 -1.18
N LEU A 61 -18.14 10.78 -1.08
CA LEU A 61 -17.23 9.81 -1.71
C LEU A 61 -17.61 9.55 -3.19
N SER A 62 -17.52 10.58 -4.02
CA SER A 62 -17.62 10.46 -5.48
C SER A 62 -16.68 11.46 -6.15
N VAL A 63 -16.23 11.19 -7.37
CA VAL A 63 -15.35 12.11 -8.12
C VAL A 63 -16.00 13.50 -8.26
N LYS A 64 -17.30 13.54 -8.56
CA LYS A 64 -18.09 14.78 -8.68
C LYS A 64 -18.19 15.53 -7.34
N SER A 65 -18.44 14.83 -6.23
CA SER A 65 -18.54 15.48 -4.92
C SER A 65 -17.17 15.96 -4.44
N LEU A 66 -16.12 15.14 -4.54
CA LEU A 66 -14.76 15.49 -4.11
C LEU A 66 -14.17 16.65 -4.93
N SER A 67 -14.48 16.72 -6.24
CA SER A 67 -14.06 17.85 -7.09
C SER A 67 -14.75 19.17 -6.74
N ARG A 68 -16.02 19.13 -6.30
CA ARG A 68 -16.77 20.34 -5.89
C ARG A 68 -16.52 20.78 -4.45
N LEU A 69 -16.14 19.84 -3.56
CA LEU A 69 -15.87 20.17 -2.18
C LEU A 69 -14.73 21.19 -2.04
N SER A 70 -14.96 22.21 -1.22
CA SER A 70 -13.90 23.12 -0.82
C SER A 70 -12.84 22.38 0.00
N ARG A 71 -11.57 22.79 -0.13
CA ARG A 71 -10.46 22.19 0.61
C ARG A 71 -10.71 22.19 2.12
N ARG A 72 -11.28 23.27 2.67
CA ARG A 72 -11.63 23.40 4.10
C ARG A 72 -12.74 22.43 4.53
N ARG A 73 -13.74 22.16 3.69
CA ARG A 73 -14.78 21.17 4.01
C ARG A 73 -14.24 19.75 3.92
N LEU A 74 -13.47 19.43 2.88
CA LEU A 74 -12.81 18.13 2.74
C LEU A 74 -11.89 17.83 3.93
N ALA A 75 -11.04 18.79 4.30
CA ALA A 75 -10.16 18.75 5.47
C ALA A 75 -10.90 18.41 6.77
N ARG A 76 -12.12 18.95 6.98
CA ARG A 76 -12.94 18.63 8.15
C ARG A 76 -13.46 17.18 8.13
N LEU A 77 -13.95 16.72 6.98
CA LEU A 77 -14.46 15.34 6.82
C LEU A 77 -13.36 14.30 7.06
N ILE A 78 -12.13 14.58 6.64
CA ILE A 78 -11.00 13.66 6.79
C ILE A 78 -10.13 13.94 8.03
N LYS A 79 -10.61 14.75 8.99
CA LYS A 79 -9.82 15.19 10.15
C LYS A 79 -9.25 14.02 10.94
N ALA A 80 -10.02 12.94 11.07
CA ALA A 80 -9.60 11.72 11.76
C ALA A 80 -8.31 11.11 11.19
N ALA A 81 -8.06 11.27 9.89
CA ALA A 81 -6.88 10.73 9.24
C ALA A 81 -5.60 11.54 9.50
N GLY A 82 -5.60 12.61 10.31
CA GLY A 82 -4.40 13.40 10.63
C GLY A 82 -3.78 14.11 9.41
N TYR A 83 -2.92 15.11 9.63
CA TYR A 83 -2.34 15.96 8.56
C TYR A 83 -3.37 16.41 7.51
N PHE A 84 -4.62 16.62 7.95
CA PHE A 84 -5.80 16.60 7.11
C PHE A 84 -5.81 17.74 6.08
N ASN A 85 -5.15 18.87 6.37
CA ASN A 85 -4.98 19.96 5.41
C ASN A 85 -4.10 19.56 4.21
N VAL A 86 -3.00 18.84 4.48
CA VAL A 86 -2.10 18.32 3.45
C VAL A 86 -2.80 17.21 2.67
N LYS A 87 -3.47 16.29 3.36
CA LYS A 87 -4.22 15.19 2.71
C LYS A 87 -5.40 15.69 1.88
N ALA A 88 -6.10 16.73 2.31
CA ALA A 88 -7.14 17.37 1.50
C ALA A 88 -6.55 17.94 0.22
N LYS A 89 -5.36 18.58 0.27
CA LYS A 89 -4.66 19.03 -0.94
C LYS A 89 -4.30 17.85 -1.86
N ARG A 90 -3.73 16.77 -1.32
CA ARG A 90 -3.35 15.57 -2.08
C ARG A 90 -4.55 14.91 -2.77
N LEU A 91 -5.66 14.76 -2.05
CA LEU A 91 -6.91 14.25 -2.63
C LEU A 91 -7.43 15.15 -3.76
N LYS A 92 -7.40 16.48 -3.59
CA LYS A 92 -7.80 17.39 -4.67
C LYS A 92 -6.89 17.28 -5.90
N ASN A 93 -5.58 17.10 -5.70
CA ASN A 93 -4.65 16.89 -6.80
C ASN A 93 -4.94 15.59 -7.56
N PHE A 94 -5.18 14.49 -6.84
CA PHE A 94 -5.56 13.21 -7.46
C PHE A 94 -6.87 13.30 -8.24
N ILE A 95 -7.90 13.94 -7.67
CA ILE A 95 -9.19 14.12 -8.34
C ILE A 95 -9.06 15.02 -9.58
N ALA A 96 -8.29 16.10 -9.50
CA ALA A 96 -8.01 16.96 -10.65
C ALA A 96 -7.27 16.22 -11.77
N PHE A 97 -6.29 15.39 -11.40
CA PHE A 97 -5.60 14.50 -12.34
C PHE A 97 -6.59 13.54 -13.03
N LEU A 98 -7.41 12.83 -12.26
CA LEU A 98 -8.39 11.88 -12.78
C LEU A 98 -9.39 12.56 -13.71
N GLN A 99 -9.86 13.77 -13.37
CA GLN A 99 -10.75 14.56 -14.22
C GLN A 99 -10.06 15.03 -15.51
N GLY A 100 -8.86 15.61 -15.39
CA GLY A 100 -8.16 16.20 -16.53
C GLY A 100 -7.65 15.18 -17.53
N ARG A 101 -7.14 14.02 -17.07
CA ARG A 101 -6.57 12.98 -17.94
C ARG A 101 -7.56 11.92 -18.39
N TYR A 102 -8.56 11.61 -17.55
CA TYR A 102 -9.45 10.46 -17.74
C TYR A 102 -10.94 10.82 -17.66
N GLY A 103 -11.29 12.10 -17.66
CA GLY A 103 -12.68 12.56 -17.59
C GLY A 103 -13.40 12.15 -16.30
N GLY A 104 -12.66 11.83 -15.24
CA GLY A 104 -13.22 11.36 -13.97
C GLY A 104 -13.46 9.85 -13.90
N SER A 105 -13.12 9.09 -14.94
CA SER A 105 -13.36 7.64 -15.00
C SER A 105 -12.15 6.84 -14.53
N LEU A 106 -12.31 6.14 -13.40
CA LEU A 106 -11.30 5.18 -12.91
C LEU A 106 -11.14 3.99 -13.86
N THR A 107 -12.21 3.54 -14.52
CA THR A 107 -12.12 2.49 -15.55
C THR A 107 -11.20 2.91 -16.69
N LYS A 108 -11.38 4.12 -17.24
CA LYS A 108 -10.48 4.65 -18.29
C LYS A 108 -9.04 4.77 -17.79
N MET A 109 -8.86 5.23 -16.56
CA MET A 109 -7.54 5.31 -15.93
C MET A 109 -6.88 3.94 -15.85
N PHE A 110 -7.57 2.92 -15.34
CA PHE A 110 -7.00 1.58 -15.16
C PHE A 110 -6.88 0.77 -16.46
N HIS A 111 -7.52 1.17 -17.56
CA HIS A 111 -7.22 0.62 -18.89
C HIS A 111 -5.85 1.06 -19.44
N GLN A 112 -5.24 2.12 -18.88
CA GLN A 112 -3.90 2.54 -19.27
C GLN A 112 -2.85 1.45 -18.97
N GLU A 113 -1.81 1.37 -19.79
CA GLU A 113 -0.65 0.53 -19.54
C GLU A 113 -0.03 0.85 -18.16
N THR A 114 0.37 -0.20 -17.43
CA THR A 114 0.75 -0.12 -16.02
C THR A 114 1.91 0.84 -15.74
N ASN A 115 3.00 0.76 -16.51
CA ASN A 115 4.17 1.60 -16.30
C ASN A 115 3.87 3.07 -16.62
N ARG A 116 3.13 3.32 -17.70
CA ARG A 116 2.66 4.66 -18.06
C ARG A 116 1.76 5.23 -16.98
N LEU A 117 0.79 4.47 -16.48
CA LEU A 117 -0.09 4.93 -15.40
C LEU A 117 0.68 5.18 -14.11
N ARG A 118 1.68 4.35 -13.78
CA ARG A 118 2.56 4.57 -12.62
C ARG A 118 3.30 5.90 -12.73
N ALA A 119 3.91 6.18 -13.88
CA ALA A 119 4.62 7.44 -14.11
C ALA A 119 3.68 8.65 -13.99
N GLU A 120 2.46 8.55 -14.53
CA GLU A 120 1.45 9.60 -14.40
C GLU A 120 0.99 9.81 -12.95
N LEU A 121 0.78 8.74 -12.18
CA LEU A 121 0.42 8.84 -10.76
C LEU A 121 1.54 9.48 -9.93
N LEU A 122 2.81 9.15 -10.22
CA LEU A 122 3.97 9.75 -9.54
C LEU A 122 4.15 11.24 -9.87
N ALA A 123 3.70 11.68 -11.04
CA ALA A 123 3.69 13.10 -11.39
C ALA A 123 2.62 13.91 -10.63
N VAL A 124 1.64 13.24 -9.99
CA VAL A 124 0.64 13.93 -9.16
C VAL A 124 1.29 14.41 -7.86
N ASN A 125 1.31 15.74 -7.66
CA ASN A 125 1.91 16.35 -6.48
C ASN A 125 1.34 15.75 -5.18
N GLY A 126 2.21 15.10 -4.41
CA GLY A 126 1.88 14.48 -3.13
C GLY A 126 1.55 12.98 -3.20
N THR A 127 1.67 12.37 -4.38
CA THR A 127 1.66 10.92 -4.58
C THR A 127 3.09 10.41 -4.62
N GLY A 128 3.49 9.60 -3.64
CA GLY A 128 4.77 8.88 -3.66
C GLY A 128 4.64 7.46 -4.19
N PRO A 129 5.77 6.74 -4.37
CA PRO A 129 5.80 5.35 -4.86
C PRO A 129 4.82 4.41 -4.16
N GLU A 130 4.84 4.38 -2.82
CA GLU A 130 3.94 3.52 -2.04
C GLU A 130 2.46 3.79 -2.34
N THR A 131 2.07 5.07 -2.47
CA THR A 131 0.68 5.44 -2.76
C THR A 131 0.30 5.14 -4.21
N ALA A 132 1.17 5.45 -5.18
CA ALA A 132 0.93 5.12 -6.58
C ALA A 132 0.75 3.60 -6.76
N ASP A 133 1.65 2.82 -6.17
CA ASP A 133 1.65 1.36 -6.31
C ASP A 133 0.48 0.74 -5.54
N SER A 134 0.08 1.31 -4.40
CA SER A 134 -1.15 0.93 -3.71
C SER A 134 -2.40 1.15 -4.55
N ILE A 135 -2.50 2.28 -5.26
CA ILE A 135 -3.62 2.54 -6.17
C ILE A 135 -3.62 1.53 -7.32
N LEU A 136 -2.45 1.28 -7.93
CA LEU A 136 -2.30 0.34 -9.04
C LEU A 136 -2.69 -1.08 -8.64
N LEU A 137 -2.15 -1.57 -7.52
CA LEU A 137 -2.37 -2.93 -7.05
C LEU A 137 -3.80 -3.13 -6.56
N TYR A 138 -4.26 -2.29 -5.63
CA TYR A 138 -5.49 -2.55 -4.88
C TYR A 138 -6.75 -2.02 -5.55
N ALA A 139 -6.67 -0.86 -6.20
CA ALA A 139 -7.82 -0.31 -6.92
C ALA A 139 -7.83 -0.74 -8.40
N GLY A 140 -6.64 -0.87 -9.00
CA GLY A 140 -6.49 -1.15 -10.42
C GLY A 140 -6.27 -2.62 -10.79
N ALA A 141 -6.10 -3.51 -9.80
CA ALA A 141 -5.74 -4.92 -10.00
C ALA A 141 -4.52 -5.12 -10.92
N LYS A 142 -3.57 -4.18 -10.91
CA LYS A 142 -2.34 -4.24 -11.71
C LYS A 142 -1.22 -4.92 -10.89
N PRO A 143 -0.42 -5.82 -11.48
CA PRO A 143 0.63 -6.54 -10.77
C PRO A 143 1.85 -5.65 -10.50
N VAL A 144 1.71 -4.70 -9.58
CA VAL A 144 2.78 -3.82 -9.07
C VAL A 144 2.93 -4.05 -7.58
N PHE A 145 4.10 -4.48 -7.13
CA PHE A 145 4.29 -4.85 -5.73
C PHE A 145 4.49 -3.60 -4.86
N VAL A 146 3.72 -3.44 -3.80
CA VAL A 146 3.83 -2.29 -2.88
C VAL A 146 4.99 -2.51 -1.90
N ILE A 147 5.79 -1.47 -1.65
CA ILE A 147 6.86 -1.51 -0.64
C ILE A 147 6.61 -0.48 0.44
N ASP A 148 6.21 -0.94 1.62
CA ASP A 148 6.09 -0.08 2.79
C ASP A 148 7.25 -0.25 3.79
N ALA A 149 7.17 0.47 4.90
CA ALA A 149 8.16 0.37 5.97
C ALA A 149 8.18 -1.01 6.66
N TYR A 150 7.09 -1.77 6.62
CA TYR A 150 7.03 -3.13 7.17
C TYR A 150 7.83 -4.08 6.29
N THR A 151 7.59 -4.04 4.98
CA THR A 151 8.27 -4.83 3.96
C THR A 151 9.77 -4.58 4.00
N LYS A 152 10.20 -3.31 3.97
CA LYS A 152 11.64 -2.96 4.06
C LYS A 152 12.29 -3.54 5.31
N ARG A 153 11.63 -3.39 6.47
CA ARG A 153 12.16 -3.88 7.75
C ARG A 153 12.25 -5.39 7.81
N ILE A 154 11.20 -6.10 7.37
CA ILE A 154 11.16 -7.57 7.36
C ILE A 154 12.26 -8.10 6.44
N LEU A 155 12.34 -7.63 5.20
CA LEU A 155 13.34 -8.12 4.24
C LEU A 155 14.76 -7.83 4.72
N SER A 156 15.00 -6.66 5.33
CA SER A 156 16.32 -6.31 5.84
C SER A 156 16.75 -7.17 7.02
N ARG A 157 15.84 -7.41 7.98
CA ARG A 157 16.13 -8.27 9.14
C ARG A 157 16.40 -9.71 8.76
N HIS A 158 15.85 -10.19 7.64
CA HIS A 158 16.12 -11.55 7.14
C HIS A 158 17.20 -11.60 6.05
N GLY A 159 17.98 -10.52 5.87
CA GLY A 159 19.13 -10.49 4.98
C GLY A 159 18.79 -10.62 3.48
N LEU A 160 17.54 -10.33 3.09
CA LEU A 160 17.10 -10.40 1.69
C LEU A 160 17.52 -9.17 0.89
N LEU A 161 17.54 -8.00 1.54
CA LEU A 161 18.00 -6.76 0.94
C LEU A 161 18.48 -5.82 2.05
N ARG A 162 19.49 -5.00 1.79
CA ARG A 162 20.06 -4.11 2.81
C ARG A 162 19.14 -2.88 3.03
N THR A 163 19.10 -2.35 4.25
CA THR A 163 18.18 -1.27 4.67
C THR A 163 18.31 0.03 3.88
N GLU A 164 19.50 0.34 3.38
CA GLU A 164 19.81 1.56 2.62
C GLU A 164 19.29 1.53 1.18
N LYS A 165 18.78 0.39 0.73
CA LYS A 165 18.28 0.21 -0.63
C LYS A 165 17.02 1.03 -0.88
N SER A 166 16.92 1.54 -2.11
CA SER A 166 15.81 2.42 -2.51
C SER A 166 14.48 1.67 -2.55
N TYR A 167 13.36 2.40 -2.55
CA TYR A 167 12.03 1.81 -2.76
C TYR A 167 12.01 0.91 -4.00
N ASP A 168 12.54 1.40 -5.12
CA ASP A 168 12.51 0.69 -6.39
C ASP A 168 13.41 -0.56 -6.36
N GLU A 169 14.55 -0.53 -5.66
CA GLU A 169 15.39 -1.73 -5.47
C GLU A 169 14.66 -2.82 -4.66
N PHE A 170 13.91 -2.44 -3.63
CA PHE A 170 13.05 -3.37 -2.88
C PHE A 170 11.91 -3.91 -3.76
N GLN A 171 11.26 -3.06 -4.56
CA GLN A 171 10.15 -3.47 -5.43
C GLN A 171 10.63 -4.42 -6.53
N GLN A 172 11.75 -4.11 -7.16
CA GLN A 172 12.35 -4.92 -8.22
C GLN A 172 12.68 -6.33 -7.73
N LEU A 173 12.98 -6.52 -6.44
CA LEU A 173 13.16 -7.85 -5.86
C LEU A 173 11.93 -8.74 -6.09
N PHE A 174 10.74 -8.22 -5.83
CA PHE A 174 9.51 -8.98 -6.04
C PHE A 174 9.17 -9.09 -7.52
N MET A 175 9.15 -7.96 -8.23
CA MET A 175 8.72 -7.90 -9.62
C MET A 175 9.61 -8.68 -10.59
N ARG A 176 10.91 -8.83 -10.28
CA ARG A 176 11.84 -9.65 -11.10
C ARG A 176 11.67 -11.15 -10.89
N TYR A 177 11.35 -11.57 -9.67
CA TYR A 177 11.43 -12.99 -9.28
C TYR A 177 10.07 -13.66 -9.07
N LEU A 178 8.99 -12.91 -8.91
CA LEU A 178 7.63 -13.43 -8.84
C LEU A 178 6.89 -13.25 -10.17
N PRO A 179 5.93 -14.14 -10.50
CA PRO A 179 5.06 -13.91 -11.65
C PRO A 179 4.29 -12.58 -11.51
N LEU A 180 3.96 -11.95 -12.63
CA LEU A 180 3.13 -10.74 -12.66
C LEU A 180 1.67 -11.09 -12.37
N ASP A 181 1.36 -11.28 -11.10
CA ASP A 181 0.05 -11.71 -10.62
C ASP A 181 -0.44 -10.78 -9.48
N ALA A 182 -1.50 -10.04 -9.75
CA ALA A 182 -2.02 -9.05 -8.80
C ALA A 182 -2.58 -9.69 -7.52
N PRO A 183 -3.35 -10.80 -7.56
CA PRO A 183 -3.77 -11.51 -6.34
C PRO A 183 -2.60 -11.94 -5.46
N LEU A 184 -1.55 -12.54 -6.03
CA LEU A 184 -0.33 -12.92 -5.32
C LEU A 184 0.32 -11.71 -4.65
N TYR A 185 0.49 -10.60 -5.38
CA TYR A 185 1.14 -9.41 -4.84
C TYR A 185 0.32 -8.77 -3.72
N ASN A 186 -1.00 -8.72 -3.89
CA ASN A 186 -1.93 -8.24 -2.89
C ASN A 186 -1.82 -9.08 -1.61
N GLN A 187 -2.00 -10.39 -1.71
CA GLN A 187 -1.96 -11.29 -0.56
C GLN A 187 -0.59 -11.30 0.12
N TYR A 188 0.49 -11.28 -0.65
CA TYR A 188 1.84 -11.24 -0.08
C TYR A 188 2.09 -9.93 0.67
N HIS A 189 1.77 -8.77 0.08
CA HIS A 189 1.91 -7.50 0.79
C HIS A 189 1.06 -7.46 2.07
N ALA A 190 -0.19 -7.93 2.02
CA ALA A 190 -1.07 -8.01 3.17
C ALA A 190 -0.46 -8.81 4.34
N MET A 191 0.11 -9.98 4.04
CA MET A 191 0.77 -10.81 5.04
C MET A 191 2.05 -10.15 5.59
N LEU A 192 2.81 -9.42 4.77
CA LEU A 192 3.97 -8.66 5.23
C LEU A 192 3.57 -7.51 6.17
N VAL A 193 2.49 -6.79 5.84
CA VAL A 193 1.92 -5.75 6.71
C VAL A 193 1.54 -6.33 8.07
N ASN A 194 0.78 -7.43 8.09
CA ASN A 194 0.37 -8.09 9.33
C ASN A 194 1.59 -8.64 10.09
N THR A 195 2.53 -9.29 9.41
CA THR A 195 3.78 -9.76 10.05
C THR A 195 4.53 -8.61 10.71
N GLY A 196 4.60 -7.46 10.03
CA GLY A 196 5.30 -6.28 10.51
C GLY A 196 4.62 -5.59 11.70
N LYS A 197 3.28 -5.65 11.76
CA LYS A 197 2.46 -5.16 12.87
C LYS A 197 2.46 -6.11 14.05
N ASP A 198 2.30 -7.40 13.82
CA ASP A 198 2.01 -8.38 14.86
C ASP A 198 3.29 -8.88 15.52
N PHE A 199 4.35 -9.13 14.72
CA PHE A 199 5.58 -9.79 15.17
C PHE A 199 6.82 -8.94 14.97
N CYS A 200 7.10 -8.52 13.73
CA CYS A 200 8.33 -7.84 13.35
C CYS A 200 8.26 -6.32 13.65
N ARG A 201 7.85 -5.95 14.86
CA ARG A 201 7.77 -4.55 15.34
C ARG A 201 9.16 -4.00 15.65
N LYS A 202 9.26 -2.73 16.08
CA LYS A 202 10.55 -2.14 16.51
C LYS A 202 11.25 -3.01 17.55
N ARG A 203 10.52 -3.39 18.61
CA ARG A 203 10.84 -4.50 19.51
C ARG A 203 10.17 -5.78 18.99
N PRO A 204 10.90 -6.68 18.31
CA PRO A 204 10.31 -7.81 17.63
C PRO A 204 9.91 -8.92 18.60
N LEU A 205 8.87 -9.68 18.25
CA LEU A 205 8.47 -10.92 18.91
C LEU A 205 8.92 -12.09 18.03
N CYS A 206 10.23 -12.38 18.05
CA CYS A 206 10.81 -13.35 17.12
C CYS A 206 10.33 -14.79 17.38
N ASP A 207 10.15 -15.19 18.63
CA ASP A 207 9.82 -16.58 18.97
C ASP A 207 8.47 -17.03 18.40
N SER A 208 7.49 -16.13 18.36
CA SER A 208 6.15 -16.38 17.80
C SER A 208 6.01 -15.99 16.32
N CYS A 209 7.06 -15.44 15.70
CA CYS A 209 7.01 -15.00 14.31
C CYS A 209 6.96 -16.19 13.35
N PRO A 210 6.06 -16.22 12.34
CA PRO A 210 6.03 -17.30 11.33
C PRO A 210 7.31 -17.41 10.47
N LEU A 211 8.13 -16.35 10.48
CA LEU A 211 9.44 -16.33 9.81
C LEU A 211 10.61 -16.73 10.72
N ASN A 212 10.35 -17.10 11.99
CA ASN A 212 11.40 -17.55 12.89
C ASN A 212 12.18 -18.75 12.32
N GLY A 213 13.50 -18.74 12.53
CA GLY A 213 14.44 -19.74 12.03
C GLY A 213 14.57 -19.80 10.50
N TRP A 214 13.89 -18.93 9.74
CA TRP A 214 14.06 -18.92 8.29
C TRP A 214 15.48 -18.50 7.94
N ARG A 215 16.17 -19.33 7.14
CA ARG A 215 17.60 -19.22 6.78
C ARG A 215 18.57 -19.25 7.97
N GLY A 216 18.16 -19.78 9.12
CA GLY A 216 19.01 -19.77 10.31
C GLY A 216 19.34 -18.35 10.81
N VAL A 217 18.57 -17.34 10.41
CA VAL A 217 18.70 -15.99 10.96
C VAL A 217 18.33 -16.06 12.44
N PRO A 218 19.24 -15.71 13.36
CA PRO A 218 18.97 -15.81 14.79
C PRO A 218 17.87 -14.81 15.18
N PRO A 219 17.06 -15.14 16.22
CA PRO A 219 16.06 -14.22 16.73
C PRO A 219 16.74 -12.92 17.20
N LEU A 220 16.16 -11.79 16.83
CA LEU A 220 16.60 -10.49 17.33
C LEU A 220 16.14 -10.38 18.78
N LYS A 221 17.09 -10.19 19.70
CA LYS A 221 16.78 -9.92 21.10
C LYS A 221 16.14 -8.54 21.20
N ALA A 222 15.07 -8.42 21.99
CA ALA A 222 14.49 -7.12 22.31
C ALA A 222 15.49 -6.35 23.18
N THR A 223 16.23 -5.42 22.58
CA THR A 223 16.95 -4.35 23.30
C THR A 223 16.02 -3.18 23.57
#